data_AF-A0A7X7C168-F1
#
_entry.id   AF-A0A7X7C168-F1
#
_cell.length_a   1.000
_cell.length_b   1.000
_cell.length_c   1.000
_cell.angle_alpha   90.00
_cell.angle_beta   90.00
_cell.angle_gamma   90.00
#
_symmetry.space_group_name_H-M   'P 1'
#
loop_
_entity.id
_entity.type
_entity.pdbx_description
1 polymer ?
#
loop_
_entity_poly.entity_id
_entity_poly.type
_entity_poly.pdbx_seq_one_letter_code
_entity_poly.pdbx_strand_id
1 'polypeptide(L)'
;MTVWKRALVGKTFIPDVNYFADWVTKSWTGGWTAEDNIFPNDFESQGWLWNQETYNASIASSITYYMDGDVMIANAVDNGVEKNGIIVDIDTDNSTITYSEAPFTYTSIFTNNGEGAGPWMFGSFNNASLANVNTHGIYLGFESGDNEITMHHLILKE
;
A
#
# COMPACT_ATOMS: atom_id res chain seq x y z
N MET A 1 -15.30 18.28 2.99
CA MET A 1 -14.18 17.44 2.49
C MET A 1 -14.48 15.99 2.82
N THR A 2 -14.48 15.11 1.82
CA THR A 2 -14.74 13.66 1.96
C THR A 2 -13.68 12.99 2.83
N VAL A 3 -14.00 11.81 3.40
CA VAL A 3 -13.11 11.08 4.31
C VAL A 3 -11.76 10.77 3.64
N TRP A 4 -11.78 10.29 2.40
CA TRP A 4 -10.56 9.99 1.63
C TRP A 4 -9.69 11.24 1.38
N LYS A 5 -10.28 12.39 1.05
CA LYS A 5 -9.52 13.65 0.90
C LYS A 5 -8.79 14.00 2.20
N ARG A 6 -9.44 13.85 3.35
CA ARG A 6 -8.80 14.06 4.67
C ARG A 6 -7.73 13.00 4.99
N ALA A 7 -7.96 11.77 4.54
CA ALA A 7 -7.06 10.67 4.78
C ALA A 7 -5.75 10.84 4.00
N LEU A 8 -5.80 11.34 2.76
CA LEU A 8 -4.68 11.31 1.83
C LEU A 8 -4.04 12.68 1.55
N VAL A 9 -4.84 13.72 1.28
CA VAL A 9 -4.34 14.98 0.73
C VAL A 9 -3.37 15.67 1.70
N GLY A 10 -2.22 16.08 1.18
CA GLY A 10 -1.17 16.76 1.92
C GLY A 10 -0.31 15.84 2.78
N LYS A 11 -0.45 14.51 2.62
CA LYS A 11 0.34 13.53 3.36
C LYS A 11 1.26 12.76 2.44
N THR A 12 2.41 12.41 2.99
CA THR A 12 3.38 11.50 2.39
C THR A 12 3.38 10.20 3.18
N PHE A 13 3.24 9.09 2.48
CA PHE A 13 3.32 7.76 3.03
C PHE A 13 4.56 7.03 2.51
N ILE A 14 5.05 6.08 3.27
CA ILE A 14 6.13 5.16 2.90
C ILE A 14 5.63 3.71 3.09
N PRO A 15 6.12 2.75 2.29
CA PRO A 15 5.91 1.34 2.57
C PRO A 15 6.42 0.97 3.97
N ASP A 16 5.58 0.31 4.75
CA ASP A 16 5.95 -0.18 6.07
C ASP A 16 6.77 -1.46 5.93
N VAL A 17 8.07 -1.35 6.17
CA VAL A 17 9.01 -2.48 6.13
C VAL A 17 8.69 -3.61 7.12
N ASN A 18 7.75 -3.38 8.03
CA ASN A 18 7.34 -4.34 9.04
C ASN A 18 6.02 -5.07 8.69
N TYR A 19 5.27 -4.65 7.67
CA TYR A 19 3.93 -5.18 7.42
C TYR A 19 3.70 -5.48 5.93
N PHE A 20 4.09 -6.70 5.55
CA PHE A 20 3.71 -7.35 4.31
C PHE A 20 2.99 -8.66 4.64
N ALA A 21 1.92 -8.96 3.92
CA ALA A 21 1.24 -10.24 4.07
C ALA A 21 0.82 -10.81 2.72
N ASP A 22 1.14 -12.09 2.55
CA ASP A 22 0.53 -12.95 1.57
C ASP A 22 -0.35 -13.95 2.34
N TRP A 23 -1.64 -14.04 2.00
CA TRP A 23 -2.67 -14.91 2.62
C TRP A 23 -3.50 -14.33 3.77
N VAL A 24 -3.95 -13.09 3.61
CA VAL A 24 -5.02 -12.51 4.44
C VAL A 24 -6.38 -12.94 3.87
N THR A 25 -7.33 -13.34 4.70
CA THR A 25 -8.70 -13.65 4.23
C THR A 25 -9.47 -12.36 3.86
N LYS A 26 -10.58 -12.48 3.12
CA LYS A 26 -11.40 -11.31 2.74
C LYS A 26 -11.97 -10.51 3.91
N SER A 27 -12.04 -11.08 5.10
CA SER A 27 -12.41 -10.37 6.33
C SER A 27 -11.25 -9.60 6.97
N TRP A 28 -10.09 -9.47 6.31
CA TRP A 28 -8.87 -8.85 6.85
C TRP A 28 -8.41 -9.53 8.15
N THR A 29 -8.57 -10.85 8.17
CA THR A 29 -8.18 -11.75 9.26
C THR A 29 -7.37 -12.92 8.69
N GLY A 30 -6.71 -13.74 9.50
CA GLY A 30 -6.05 -14.97 9.00
C GLY A 30 -4.53 -14.89 9.00
N GLY A 31 -3.89 -15.53 8.02
CA GLY A 31 -2.44 -15.76 7.97
C GLY A 31 -1.64 -14.48 7.76
N TRP A 32 -1.58 -13.63 8.79
CA TRP A 32 -0.59 -12.57 8.87
C TRP A 32 0.76 -13.23 8.81
N THR A 33 1.51 -12.98 7.76
CA THR A 33 2.93 -13.34 7.68
C THR A 33 3.76 -12.50 8.67
N ALA A 34 3.25 -12.11 9.86
CA ALA A 34 3.96 -11.30 10.84
C ALA A 34 3.27 -11.04 12.21
N GLU A 35 2.29 -11.82 12.72
CA GLU A 35 1.79 -11.51 14.08
C GLU A 35 2.92 -11.60 15.14
N ASP A 36 3.88 -12.51 14.96
CA ASP A 36 5.02 -12.70 15.90
C ASP A 36 6.42 -12.66 15.25
N ASN A 37 6.53 -12.58 13.91
CA ASN A 37 7.80 -12.52 13.17
C ASN A 37 7.68 -11.55 12.01
N ILE A 38 7.68 -10.27 12.35
CA ILE A 38 8.02 -9.20 11.42
C ILE A 38 9.47 -9.48 10.98
N PHE A 39 9.73 -9.63 9.69
CA PHE A 39 11.03 -10.06 9.15
C PHE A 39 11.94 -8.89 8.73
N PRO A 40 12.24 -7.82 9.52
CA PRO A 40 13.03 -6.72 8.98
C PRO A 40 14.47 -7.16 8.65
N ASN A 41 14.91 -8.31 9.19
CA ASN A 41 16.28 -8.81 9.09
C ASN A 41 16.41 -10.28 8.64
N ASP A 42 15.31 -10.99 8.38
CA ASP A 42 15.36 -12.37 7.87
C ASP A 42 14.87 -12.40 6.42
N PHE A 43 15.87 -12.28 5.54
CA PHE A 43 15.74 -12.26 4.09
C PHE A 43 15.91 -13.65 3.45
N GLU A 44 16.15 -14.68 4.26
CA GLU A 44 16.36 -16.05 3.77
C GLU A 44 15.06 -16.86 3.82
N SER A 45 14.34 -16.83 4.94
CA SER A 45 13.13 -17.65 5.13
C SER A 45 12.00 -17.30 4.15
N GLN A 46 11.92 -16.04 3.74
CA GLN A 46 10.89 -15.53 2.83
C GLN A 46 11.48 -14.80 1.61
N GLY A 47 12.71 -15.15 1.20
CA GLY A 47 13.45 -14.44 0.15
C GLY A 47 12.75 -14.32 -1.21
N TRP A 48 11.71 -15.12 -1.44
CA TRP A 48 10.84 -15.07 -2.62
C TRP A 48 9.89 -13.85 -2.61
N LEU A 49 9.53 -13.33 -1.44
CA LEU A 49 8.64 -12.17 -1.23
C LEU A 49 9.39 -10.99 -0.62
N TRP A 50 10.24 -11.27 0.37
CA TRP A 50 10.90 -10.30 1.22
C TRP A 50 12.39 -10.59 1.30
N ASN A 51 13.18 -9.72 0.64
CA ASN A 51 14.63 -9.80 0.59
C ASN A 51 15.25 -8.41 0.77
N GLN A 52 16.58 -8.37 0.87
CA GLN A 52 17.33 -7.12 1.10
C GLN A 52 17.05 -6.06 0.02
N GLU A 53 16.86 -6.48 -1.24
CA GLU A 53 16.54 -5.56 -2.35
C GLU A 53 15.17 -4.91 -2.15
N THR A 54 14.15 -5.71 -1.82
CA THR A 54 12.79 -5.22 -1.55
C THR A 54 12.75 -4.30 -0.32
N TYR A 55 13.49 -4.64 0.73
CA TYR A 55 13.63 -3.80 1.92
C TYR A 55 14.26 -2.44 1.58
N ASN A 56 15.38 -2.44 0.86
CA ASN A 56 16.07 -1.21 0.46
C ASN A 56 15.18 -0.34 -0.44
N ALA A 57 14.49 -0.97 -1.39
CA ALA A 57 13.56 -0.28 -2.28
C ALA A 57 12.39 0.33 -1.50
N SER A 58 11.85 -0.37 -0.51
CA SER A 58 10.78 0.14 0.37
C SER A 58 11.21 1.39 1.14
N ILE A 59 12.42 1.40 1.70
CA ILE A 59 13.00 2.57 2.39
C ILE A 59 13.23 3.74 1.43
N ALA A 60 13.64 3.45 0.19
CA ALA A 60 13.86 4.46 -0.84
C ALA A 60 12.56 4.95 -1.51
N SER A 61 11.39 4.46 -1.06
CA SER A 61 10.11 4.73 -1.69
C SER A 61 9.20 5.62 -0.86
N SER A 62 8.36 6.40 -1.53
CA SER A 62 7.32 7.20 -0.88
C SER A 62 6.20 7.56 -1.86
N ILE A 63 5.03 7.96 -1.35
CA ILE A 63 3.93 8.47 -2.16
C ILE A 63 3.25 9.64 -1.45
N THR A 64 3.06 10.74 -2.17
CA THR A 64 2.43 11.97 -1.65
C THR A 64 1.21 12.30 -2.47
N TYR A 65 0.10 12.60 -1.80
CA TYR A 65 -1.17 12.91 -2.46
C TYR A 65 -1.51 14.39 -2.35
N TYR A 66 -2.05 14.96 -3.42
CA TYR A 66 -2.56 16.33 -3.45
C TYR A 66 -3.75 16.44 -4.40
N MET A 67 -4.42 17.60 -4.36
CA MET A 67 -5.48 17.94 -5.32
C MET A 67 -4.91 18.89 -6.37
N ASP A 68 -5.12 18.56 -7.65
CA ASP A 68 -4.96 19.50 -8.77
C ASP A 68 -6.36 19.84 -9.31
N GLY A 69 -6.89 20.99 -8.87
CA GLY A 69 -8.30 21.31 -9.02
C GLY A 69 -9.18 20.25 -8.34
N ASP A 70 -10.00 19.56 -9.13
CA ASP A 70 -10.91 18.51 -8.66
C ASP A 70 -10.33 17.09 -8.77
N VAL A 71 -9.17 16.94 -9.42
CA VAL A 71 -8.51 15.65 -9.63
C VAL A 71 -7.52 15.38 -8.50
N MET A 72 -7.56 14.19 -7.92
CA MET A 72 -6.52 13.76 -6.98
C MET A 72 -5.31 13.27 -7.78
N ILE A 73 -4.13 13.75 -7.38
CA ILE A 73 -2.86 13.39 -7.97
C ILE A 73 -1.94 12.82 -6.89
N ALA A 74 -1.11 11.86 -7.28
CA ALA A 74 -0.01 11.36 -6.49
C ALA A 74 1.34 11.59 -7.19
N ASN A 75 2.34 11.94 -6.38
CA ASN A 75 3.74 11.88 -6.75
C ASN A 75 4.40 10.80 -5.89
N ALA A 76 5.08 9.86 -6.53
CA ALA A 76 5.77 8.77 -5.88
C ALA A 76 7.28 8.85 -6.10
N VAL A 77 8.02 8.23 -5.20
CA VAL A 77 9.41 7.83 -5.40
C VAL A 77 9.38 6.30 -5.37
N ASP A 78 9.76 5.66 -6.46
CA ASP A 78 9.77 4.22 -6.67
C ASP A 78 11.21 3.73 -6.67
N ASN A 79 11.66 3.16 -5.55
CA ASN A 79 13.05 2.73 -5.36
C ASN A 79 14.06 3.84 -5.73
N GLY A 80 13.84 5.05 -5.24
CA GLY A 80 14.67 6.23 -5.54
C GLY A 80 14.41 6.91 -6.89
N VAL A 81 13.46 6.43 -7.70
CA VAL A 81 13.09 7.04 -8.99
C VAL A 81 11.78 7.83 -8.86
N GLU A 82 11.80 9.12 -9.18
CA GLU A 82 10.59 9.95 -9.11
C GLU A 82 9.58 9.60 -10.21
N LYS A 83 8.30 9.53 -9.82
CA LYS A 83 7.12 9.43 -10.68
C LYS A 83 6.15 10.51 -10.27
N ASN A 84 5.76 11.40 -11.19
CA ASN A 84 4.95 12.58 -10.87
C ASN A 84 3.71 12.66 -11.76
N GLY A 85 2.61 13.17 -11.21
CA GLY A 85 1.38 13.36 -11.98
C GLY A 85 0.52 12.12 -12.12
N ILE A 86 0.65 11.14 -11.21
CA ILE A 86 -0.17 9.92 -11.21
C ILE A 86 -1.60 10.32 -10.85
N ILE A 87 -2.56 10.09 -11.74
CA ILE A 87 -3.98 10.36 -11.45
C ILE A 87 -4.47 9.27 -10.50
N VAL A 88 -5.20 9.68 -9.45
CA VAL A 88 -5.77 8.79 -8.44
C VAL A 88 -7.30 8.84 -8.53
N ASP A 89 -7.90 7.68 -8.72
CA ASP A 89 -9.35 7.48 -8.67
C ASP A 89 -9.74 6.74 -7.39
N ILE A 90 -10.78 7.24 -6.71
CA ILE A 90 -11.30 6.67 -5.47
C ILE A 90 -12.75 6.27 -5.71
N ASP A 91 -12.99 4.96 -5.74
CA ASP A 91 -14.34 4.42 -5.76
C ASP A 91 -14.83 4.27 -4.31
N THR A 92 -15.71 5.17 -3.89
CA THR A 92 -16.26 5.18 -2.54
C THR A 92 -17.27 4.07 -2.29
N ASP A 93 -17.91 3.55 -3.33
CA ASP A 93 -18.93 2.52 -3.20
C ASP A 93 -18.27 1.15 -2.98
N ASN A 94 -17.13 0.93 -3.65
CA ASN A 94 -16.34 -0.30 -3.51
C ASN A 94 -15.17 -0.18 -2.53
N SER A 95 -14.92 1.02 -1.98
CA SER A 95 -13.78 1.30 -1.09
C SER A 95 -12.44 0.89 -1.70
N THR A 96 -12.20 1.34 -2.94
CA THR A 96 -10.95 1.06 -3.66
C THR A 96 -10.25 2.34 -4.11
N ILE A 97 -8.97 2.19 -4.41
CA ILE A 97 -8.10 3.20 -5.02
C ILE A 97 -7.44 2.63 -6.28
N THR A 98 -7.46 3.41 -7.36
CA THR A 98 -6.81 3.07 -8.63
C THR A 98 -5.90 4.22 -9.04
N TYR A 99 -4.76 3.88 -9.63
CA TYR A 99 -3.77 4.81 -10.12
C TYR A 99 -3.71 4.75 -11.66
N SER A 100 -3.42 5.86 -12.34
CA SER A 100 -3.20 5.84 -13.79
C SER A 100 -1.93 5.09 -14.20
N GLU A 101 -0.97 4.96 -13.28
CA GLU A 101 0.23 4.13 -13.39
C GLU A 101 0.65 3.64 -12.02
N ALA A 102 1.42 2.55 -11.95
CA ALA A 102 1.86 1.96 -10.69
C ALA A 102 2.81 2.88 -9.91
N PRO A 103 2.48 3.25 -8.66
CA PRO A 103 3.36 4.06 -7.84
C PRO A 103 4.67 3.36 -7.46
N PHE A 104 4.63 2.04 -7.28
CA PHE A 104 5.77 1.20 -6.90
C PHE A 104 5.85 -0.04 -7.79
N THR A 105 7.05 -0.47 -8.19
CA THR A 105 7.21 -1.59 -9.15
C THR A 105 8.26 -2.64 -8.78
N TYR A 106 8.93 -2.51 -7.64
CA TYR A 106 10.08 -3.35 -7.26
C TYR A 106 9.72 -4.72 -6.64
N THR A 107 8.44 -5.03 -6.43
CA THR A 107 8.01 -6.37 -5.98
C THR A 107 6.63 -6.72 -6.55
N SER A 108 6.37 -8.02 -6.70
CA SER A 108 5.08 -8.57 -7.17
C SER A 108 3.91 -8.16 -6.29
N ILE A 109 4.14 -7.88 -5.00
CA ILE A 109 3.11 -7.35 -4.08
C ILE A 109 2.52 -6.05 -4.62
N PHE A 110 3.34 -5.20 -5.25
CA PHE A 110 2.88 -3.94 -5.83
C PHE A 110 2.43 -4.07 -7.28
N THR A 111 2.76 -5.15 -8.01
CA THR A 111 2.51 -5.23 -9.46
C THR A 111 1.52 -6.31 -9.89
N ASN A 112 1.21 -7.29 -9.04
CA ASN A 112 0.30 -8.40 -9.36
C ASN A 112 -1.17 -7.96 -9.51
N ASN A 113 -1.51 -6.72 -9.15
CA ASN A 113 -2.85 -6.18 -9.29
C ASN A 113 -2.89 -5.10 -10.39
N GLY A 114 -3.31 -5.49 -11.59
CA GLY A 114 -3.43 -4.56 -12.72
C GLY A 114 -2.11 -3.85 -13.06
N GLU A 115 -0.99 -4.57 -13.06
CA GLU A 115 0.37 -4.04 -13.24
C GLU A 115 0.78 -3.00 -12.16
N GLY A 116 0.04 -2.96 -11.05
CA GLY A 116 0.21 -2.06 -9.92
C GLY A 116 -0.68 -0.83 -9.93
N ALA A 117 -1.44 -0.62 -11.01
CA ALA A 117 -2.44 0.42 -11.09
C ALA A 117 -3.62 0.18 -10.14
N GLY A 118 -3.92 -1.07 -9.78
CA GLY A 118 -5.08 -1.43 -8.97
C GLY A 118 -6.20 -2.10 -9.78
N PRO A 119 -7.44 -2.12 -9.27
CA PRO A 119 -7.93 -1.42 -8.07
C PRO A 119 -7.46 -2.06 -6.77
N TRP A 120 -6.97 -1.25 -5.83
CA TRP A 120 -6.56 -1.69 -4.50
C TRP A 120 -7.69 -1.47 -3.49
N MET A 121 -8.01 -2.49 -2.70
CA MET A 121 -9.00 -2.41 -1.62
C MET A 121 -8.39 -1.79 -0.36
N PHE A 122 -9.13 -0.88 0.29
CA PHE A 122 -8.75 -0.41 1.62
C PHE A 122 -8.99 -1.48 2.68
N GLY A 123 -7.94 -1.82 3.42
CA GLY A 123 -8.00 -2.81 4.50
C GLY A 123 -8.38 -2.26 5.87
N SER A 124 -8.87 -3.16 6.72
CA SER A 124 -9.38 -2.84 8.07
C SER A 124 -8.67 -3.58 9.21
N PHE A 125 -7.44 -4.04 9.00
CA PHE A 125 -6.69 -4.74 10.04
C PHE A 125 -6.31 -3.82 11.21
N ASN A 126 -6.26 -4.37 12.43
CA ASN A 126 -5.96 -3.63 13.65
C ASN A 126 -6.78 -2.34 13.84
N ASN A 127 -8.04 -2.36 13.38
CA ASN A 127 -8.96 -1.21 13.36
C ASN A 127 -8.50 -0.04 12.47
N ALA A 128 -7.59 -0.27 11.52
CA ALA A 128 -7.22 0.72 10.52
C ALA A 128 -8.43 1.10 9.66
N SER A 129 -8.49 2.38 9.29
CA SER A 129 -9.53 2.95 8.46
C SER A 129 -9.06 4.29 7.89
N LEU A 130 -9.75 4.80 6.88
CA LEU A 130 -9.48 6.15 6.36
C LEU A 130 -9.66 7.26 7.40
N ALA A 131 -10.35 7.01 8.52
CA ALA A 131 -10.56 7.99 9.58
C ALA A 131 -9.36 8.13 10.55
N ASN A 132 -8.48 7.13 10.61
CA ASN A 132 -7.40 7.05 11.60
C ASN A 132 -6.02 6.72 10.99
N VAL A 133 -5.82 7.06 9.72
CA VAL A 133 -4.57 6.82 8.96
C VAL A 133 -3.33 7.46 9.59
N ASN A 134 -3.50 8.50 10.40
CA ASN A 134 -2.36 9.13 11.08
C ASN A 134 -1.75 8.25 12.17
N THR A 135 -2.53 7.28 12.66
CA THR A 135 -2.11 6.36 13.72
C THR A 135 -1.87 4.96 13.18
N HIS A 136 -2.72 4.52 12.24
CA HIS A 136 -2.74 3.14 11.76
C HIS A 136 -2.31 2.97 10.30
N GLY A 137 -1.85 4.03 9.63
CA GLY A 137 -1.49 3.95 8.23
C GLY A 137 -2.67 3.56 7.32
N ILE A 138 -2.34 2.98 6.18
CA ILE A 138 -3.28 2.52 5.16
C ILE A 138 -2.87 1.12 4.72
N TYR A 139 -3.77 0.16 4.89
CA TYR A 139 -3.63 -1.16 4.28
C TYR A 139 -4.26 -1.14 2.90
N LEU A 140 -3.52 -1.63 1.90
CA LEU A 140 -3.98 -1.78 0.53
C LEU A 140 -3.77 -3.22 0.09
N GLY A 141 -4.82 -3.85 -0.41
CA GLY A 141 -4.77 -5.25 -0.84
C GLY A 141 -5.55 -5.51 -2.11
N PHE A 142 -5.34 -6.70 -2.67
CA PHE A 142 -6.06 -7.21 -3.82
C PHE A 142 -6.35 -8.70 -3.64
N GLU A 143 -7.38 -9.20 -4.31
CA GLU A 143 -7.70 -10.62 -4.26
C GLU A 143 -6.69 -11.41 -5.12
N SER A 144 -5.85 -12.20 -4.46
CA SER A 144 -4.79 -13.01 -5.08
C SER A 144 -5.23 -14.45 -5.37
N GLY A 145 -6.33 -14.88 -4.77
CA GLY A 145 -6.88 -16.24 -4.87
C GLY A 145 -8.24 -16.36 -4.21
N ASP A 146 -8.78 -17.59 -4.17
CA ASP A 146 -10.09 -17.84 -3.57
C ASP A 146 -10.06 -17.56 -2.05
N ASN A 147 -10.78 -16.52 -1.64
CA ASN A 147 -10.78 -15.98 -0.27
C ASN A 147 -9.38 -15.55 0.23
N GLU A 148 -8.51 -15.12 -0.67
CA GLU A 148 -7.13 -14.74 -0.37
C GLU A 148 -6.83 -13.32 -0.84
N ILE A 149 -6.21 -12.54 0.03
CA ILE A 149 -5.76 -11.18 -0.19
C ILE A 149 -4.24 -11.14 0.02
N THR A 150 -3.52 -10.69 -0.99
CA THR A 150 -2.15 -10.16 -0.85
C THR A 150 -2.25 -8.66 -0.58
N MET A 151 -1.45 -8.15 0.36
CA MET A 151 -1.54 -6.74 0.75
C MET A 151 -0.22 -6.15 1.22
N HIS A 152 -0.20 -4.82 1.25
CA HIS A 152 0.88 -4.02 1.81
C HIS A 152 0.33 -2.93 2.73
N HIS A 153 1.20 -2.44 3.62
CA HIS A 153 0.89 -1.38 4.55
C HIS A 153 1.70 -0.12 4.21
N LEU A 154 1.04 1.03 4.23
CA LEU A 154 1.66 2.34 4.06
C LEU A 154 1.52 3.17 5.34
N ILE A 155 2.62 3.63 5.91
CA ILE A 155 2.64 4.48 7.11
C ILE A 155 3.00 5.91 6.76
N LEU A 156 2.61 6.86 7.60
CA LEU A 156 3.02 8.26 7.42
C LEU A 156 4.54 8.37 7.54
N LYS A 157 5.13 9.16 6.63
CA LYS A 157 6.51 9.60 6.75
C LYS A 157 6.60 10.63 7.89
N GLU A 158 7.46 10.36 8.88
CA GLU A 158 7.77 11.29 9.98
C GLU A 158 8.44 12.59 9.48
#